data_AF-A0AAD5UIW8-F1
#
_entry.id   AF-A0AAD5UIW8-F1
#
_cell.length_a   1.000
_cell.length_b   1.000
_cell.length_c   1.000
_cell.angle_alpha   90.00
_cell.angle_beta   90.00
_cell.angle_gamma   90.00
#
_symmetry.space_group_name_H-M   'P 1'
#
loop_
_entity.id
_entity.type
_entity.pdbx_description
1 polymer ?
#
loop_
_entity_poly.entity_id
_entity_poly.type
_entity_poly.pdbx_seq_one_letter_code
_entity_poly.pdbx_strand_id
1 'polypeptide(L)'
;MKTTCAKIGPKSGRVMATGGQDRNVNLWAIGKQKSILSLSGHVTQVESVALDWPEELVVAGSAGGSLKLWDLEQAKVIRTLAGHRSNVKSVEFHPFGEFFASGSSDLSIKIWDVRRKGCIQTYHGHDLGINSLKITPDGRWIASGSEDGTVKILTWEPIALVNEVPAKWSNVKDIKVLPDTDKAIACTINGSYVDVWGFKISETADSNIGEEYFDKVTPEPVSQKIEDLAYQTKQLDLDNTANPETAVPPKTSKKFKYIPSPDGSRPLNLDLQSFIKQVPGKPSQPMLISSSIPINTTGDALDSMNFRHTSVLNILTSRLQHIRSIRNVWNEEDIRASIVQLLEIRETSVVADILRILNCKPKLLSLEICSMIIPLLCEMLFEIYIKLSCNTLQLLSKSFTDIIISTINIAQGRQTLDFNLEDRLMKSQKCKQEFENAYIILTEQSAGGELGNIIKDTLNELQIVYEA
;
A
#
# COMPACT_ATOMS: atom_id res chain seq x y z
N MET A 1 -2.06 4.11 34.54
CA MET A 1 -0.70 4.23 33.95
C MET A 1 -0.85 4.77 32.54
N LYS A 2 0.01 5.70 32.11
CA LYS A 2 -0.11 6.34 30.80
C LYS A 2 0.59 5.48 29.74
N THR A 3 -0.17 5.00 28.78
CA THR A 3 0.35 4.38 27.55
C THR A 3 0.83 5.47 26.61
N THR A 4 2.03 5.31 26.08
CA THR A 4 2.69 6.26 25.15
C THR A 4 2.53 5.81 23.71
N CYS A 5 2.53 4.51 23.47
CA CYS A 5 2.45 3.92 22.14
C CYS A 5 1.64 2.61 22.15
N ALA A 6 1.04 2.31 21.00
CA ALA A 6 0.32 1.06 20.77
C ALA A 6 0.45 0.65 19.29
N LYS A 7 0.54 -0.66 19.04
CA LYS A 7 0.57 -1.22 17.68
C LYS A 7 -0.23 -2.53 17.65
N ILE A 8 -1.10 -2.67 16.66
CA ILE A 8 -1.85 -3.91 16.42
C ILE A 8 -0.99 -4.83 15.53
N GLY A 9 -1.08 -6.14 15.79
CA GLY A 9 -0.41 -7.17 15.02
C GLY A 9 -0.90 -7.20 13.57
N PRO A 10 0.00 -7.19 12.58
CA PRO A 10 -0.36 -7.05 11.18
C PRO A 10 -0.99 -8.31 10.57
N LYS A 11 -0.70 -9.51 11.07
CA LYS A 11 -1.13 -10.79 10.49
C LYS A 11 -2.46 -11.26 11.05
N SER A 12 -2.61 -11.27 12.37
CA SER A 12 -3.80 -11.77 13.03
C SER A 12 -4.84 -10.67 13.23
N GLY A 13 -4.40 -9.42 13.38
CA GLY A 13 -5.25 -8.30 13.79
C GLY A 13 -5.93 -8.53 15.15
N ARG A 14 -5.51 -9.53 15.93
CA ARG A 14 -6.11 -9.94 17.20
C ARG A 14 -5.21 -9.71 18.39
N VAL A 15 -3.93 -9.42 18.14
CA VAL A 15 -2.94 -9.09 19.17
C VAL A 15 -2.62 -7.60 19.07
N MET A 16 -2.41 -6.96 20.21
CA MET A 16 -1.94 -5.58 20.30
C MET A 16 -0.80 -5.49 21.30
N ALA A 17 0.25 -4.76 20.94
CA ALA A 17 1.35 -4.41 21.82
C ALA A 17 1.23 -2.95 22.27
N THR A 18 1.49 -2.69 23.55
CA THR A 18 1.47 -1.34 24.12
C THR A 18 2.75 -1.08 24.90
N GLY A 19 3.30 0.11 24.76
CA GLY A 19 4.38 0.62 25.60
C GLY A 19 3.92 1.81 26.42
N GLY A 20 4.55 2.04 27.56
CA GLY A 20 4.19 3.14 28.44
C GLY A 20 5.23 3.53 29.47
N GLN A 21 4.77 4.33 30.42
CA GLN A 21 5.58 4.83 31.54
C GLN A 21 5.96 3.74 32.56
N ASP A 22 5.30 2.59 32.49
CA ASP A 22 5.60 1.40 33.29
C ASP A 22 6.91 0.71 32.86
N ARG A 23 7.54 1.18 31.77
CA ARG A 23 8.78 0.65 31.18
C ARG A 23 8.66 -0.78 30.66
N ASN A 24 7.42 -1.26 30.58
CA ASN A 24 7.12 -2.60 30.10
C ASN A 24 6.44 -2.51 28.73
N VAL A 25 6.58 -3.58 27.97
CA VAL A 25 5.78 -3.80 26.77
C VAL A 25 4.72 -4.83 27.11
N ASN A 26 3.46 -4.43 27.09
CA ASN A 26 2.34 -5.32 27.40
C ASN A 26 1.68 -5.80 26.11
N LEU A 27 1.41 -7.10 26.01
CA LEU A 27 0.63 -7.70 24.93
C LEU A 27 -0.79 -8.00 25.37
N TRP A 28 -1.73 -7.77 24.47
CA TRP A 28 -3.15 -7.88 24.71
C TRP A 28 -3.80 -8.67 23.58
N ALA A 29 -4.75 -9.54 23.93
CA ALA A 29 -5.72 -10.02 22.95
C ALA A 29 -6.83 -8.99 22.84
N ILE A 30 -7.16 -8.59 21.62
CA ILE A 30 -8.28 -7.70 21.37
C ILE A 30 -9.57 -8.36 21.87
N GLY A 31 -10.32 -7.62 22.71
CA GLY A 31 -11.52 -8.12 23.39
C GLY A 31 -11.26 -8.75 24.77
N LYS A 32 -10.01 -8.90 25.22
CA LYS A 32 -9.69 -9.34 26.59
C LYS A 32 -9.19 -8.16 27.43
N GLN A 33 -9.65 -8.10 28.68
CA GLN A 33 -9.35 -7.01 29.60
C GLN A 33 -7.98 -7.17 30.31
N LYS A 34 -7.44 -8.39 30.34
CA LYS A 34 -6.15 -8.71 30.97
C LYS A 34 -5.07 -8.86 29.90
N SER A 35 -3.88 -8.32 30.17
CA SER A 35 -2.71 -8.54 29.32
C SER A 35 -2.34 -10.03 29.31
N ILE A 36 -1.96 -10.53 28.13
CA ILE A 36 -1.49 -11.90 27.94
C ILE A 36 -0.06 -12.01 28.47
N LEU A 37 0.78 -11.03 28.13
CA LEU A 37 2.20 -11.03 28.43
C LEU A 37 2.66 -9.62 28.81
N SER A 38 3.57 -9.53 29.78
CA SER A 38 4.24 -8.29 30.15
C SER A 38 5.75 -8.48 30.04
N LEU A 39 6.35 -7.80 29.08
CA LEU A 39 7.77 -7.87 28.78
C LEU A 39 8.48 -6.73 29.50
N SER A 40 9.28 -7.09 30.51
CA SER A 40 10.09 -6.13 31.26
C SER A 40 11.55 -6.12 30.77
N GLY A 41 12.25 -5.03 31.08
CA GLY A 41 13.70 -4.95 30.86
C GLY A 41 14.21 -3.56 30.50
N HIS A 42 13.35 -2.63 30.06
CA HIS A 42 13.79 -1.25 29.83
C HIS A 42 13.99 -0.50 31.15
N VAL A 43 15.00 0.37 31.18
CA VAL A 43 15.32 1.22 32.33
C VAL A 43 14.43 2.46 32.36
N THR A 44 14.03 2.94 31.18
CA THR A 44 13.23 4.16 30.98
C THR A 44 11.92 3.83 30.26
N GLN A 45 11.04 4.83 30.13
CA GLN A 45 9.71 4.69 29.53
C GLN A 45 9.82 4.22 28.09
N VAL A 46 8.90 3.36 27.66
CA VAL A 46 8.83 2.91 26.27
C VAL A 46 8.10 3.98 25.46
N GLU A 47 8.63 4.39 24.33
CA GLU A 47 8.07 5.45 23.47
C GLU A 47 7.56 4.90 22.13
N SER A 48 8.12 3.79 21.66
CA SER A 48 7.72 3.16 20.41
C SER A 48 7.72 1.64 20.53
N VAL A 49 6.78 1.00 19.83
CA VAL A 49 6.65 -0.45 19.78
C VAL A 49 6.29 -0.87 18.35
N ALA A 50 6.90 -1.93 17.87
CA ALA A 50 6.60 -2.57 16.60
C ALA A 50 6.51 -4.09 16.76
N LEU A 51 5.59 -4.69 16.01
CA LEU A 51 5.44 -6.13 15.84
C LEU A 51 5.96 -6.51 14.46
N ASP A 52 6.64 -7.64 14.37
CA ASP A 52 7.02 -8.22 13.09
C ASP A 52 5.79 -8.79 12.37
N TRP A 53 5.90 -9.01 11.06
CA TRP A 53 4.84 -9.55 10.22
C TRP A 53 4.30 -10.92 10.70
N PRO A 54 5.14 -11.92 11.02
CA PRO A 54 4.67 -13.18 11.61
C PRO A 54 4.12 -13.06 13.03
N GLU A 55 4.29 -11.92 13.72
CA GLU A 55 3.93 -11.70 15.14
C GLU A 55 4.73 -12.59 16.12
N GLU A 56 5.95 -12.98 15.77
CA GLU A 56 6.87 -13.74 16.64
C GLU A 56 7.82 -12.84 17.43
N LEU A 57 8.11 -11.66 16.88
CA LEU A 57 9.05 -10.69 17.42
C LEU A 57 8.38 -9.37 17.77
N VAL A 58 8.84 -8.77 18.87
CA VAL A 58 8.51 -7.40 19.26
C VAL A 58 9.79 -6.61 19.43
N VAL A 59 9.82 -5.42 18.84
CA VAL A 59 10.83 -4.40 19.16
C VAL A 59 10.17 -3.25 19.88
N ALA A 60 10.84 -2.74 20.91
CA ALA A 60 10.46 -1.50 21.55
C ALA A 60 11.65 -0.58 21.76
N GLY A 61 11.41 0.71 21.56
CA GLY A 61 12.35 1.79 21.79
C GLY A 61 11.98 2.56 23.05
N SER A 62 12.97 2.82 23.90
CA SER A 62 12.76 3.63 25.12
C SER A 62 13.20 5.07 24.96
N ALA A 63 12.75 5.93 25.87
CA ALA A 63 13.21 7.31 26.00
C ALA A 63 14.74 7.42 26.18
N GLY A 64 15.39 6.46 26.85
CA GLY A 64 16.84 6.44 27.04
C GLY A 64 17.68 5.95 25.84
N GLY A 65 17.12 5.88 24.62
CA GLY A 65 17.86 5.46 23.42
C GLY A 65 18.10 3.95 23.30
N SER A 66 17.67 3.15 24.28
CA SER A 66 17.78 1.68 24.23
C SER A 66 16.65 1.06 23.41
N LEU A 67 17.02 0.14 22.53
CA LEU A 67 16.10 -0.73 21.80
C LEU A 67 16.19 -2.14 22.39
N LYS A 68 15.05 -2.80 22.57
CA LYS A 68 15.01 -4.21 22.97
C LYS A 68 14.16 -5.00 22.00
N LEU A 69 14.63 -6.20 21.72
CA LEU A 69 13.96 -7.19 20.88
C LEU A 69 13.60 -8.37 21.77
N TRP A 70 12.35 -8.79 21.73
CA TRP A 70 11.84 -9.96 22.44
C TRP A 70 11.32 -11.00 21.49
N ASP A 71 11.55 -12.25 21.89
CA ASP A 71 10.89 -13.43 21.35
C ASP A 71 9.57 -13.61 22.10
N LEU A 72 8.45 -13.64 21.36
CA LEU A 72 7.13 -13.81 21.94
C LEU A 72 6.81 -15.26 22.31
N GLU A 73 7.42 -16.25 21.64
CA GLU A 73 7.24 -17.66 22.00
C GLU A 73 7.94 -17.96 23.33
N GLN A 74 9.17 -17.47 23.48
CA GLN A 74 9.98 -17.73 24.68
C GLN A 74 9.78 -16.69 25.78
N ALA A 75 9.08 -15.57 25.49
CA ALA A 75 8.92 -14.42 26.37
C ALA A 75 10.25 -13.88 26.93
N LYS A 76 11.31 -13.91 26.13
CA LYS A 76 12.68 -13.54 26.53
C LYS A 76 13.23 -12.42 25.68
N VAL A 77 14.06 -11.59 26.29
CA VAL A 77 14.86 -10.59 25.58
C VAL A 77 15.90 -11.34 24.73
N ILE A 78 15.80 -11.22 23.41
CA ILE A 78 16.80 -11.76 22.47
C ILE A 78 18.00 -10.83 22.45
N ARG A 79 17.74 -9.52 22.35
CA ARG A 79 18.76 -8.48 22.19
C ARG A 79 18.40 -7.20 22.94
N THR A 80 19.44 -6.54 23.42
CA THR A 80 19.41 -5.14 23.83
C THR A 80 20.38 -4.40 22.92
N LEU A 81 19.85 -3.50 22.10
CA LEU A 81 20.57 -2.74 21.09
C LEU A 81 20.75 -1.32 21.61
N ALA A 82 22.01 -0.94 21.79
CA ALA A 82 22.41 0.39 22.22
C ALA A 82 23.07 1.11 21.03
N GLY A 83 22.62 2.32 20.73
CA GLY A 83 23.21 3.11 19.64
C GLY A 83 22.57 4.48 19.43
N HIS A 84 21.30 4.64 19.80
CA HIS A 84 20.70 5.96 19.87
C HIS A 84 21.11 6.70 21.15
N ARG A 85 21.28 8.02 21.05
CA ARG A 85 21.68 8.89 22.16
C ARG A 85 20.49 9.53 22.88
N SER A 86 19.29 9.42 22.31
CA SER A 86 18.07 10.07 22.80
C SER A 86 16.82 9.22 22.50
N ASN A 87 15.64 9.73 22.84
CA ASN A 87 14.35 9.05 22.76
C ASN A 87 14.12 8.42 21.38
N VAL A 88 13.87 7.11 21.36
CA VAL A 88 13.46 6.40 20.16
C VAL A 88 11.95 6.54 19.98
N LYS A 89 11.55 7.51 19.18
CA LYS A 89 10.13 7.86 18.98
C LYS A 89 9.43 6.99 17.95
N SER A 90 10.17 6.37 17.03
CA SER A 90 9.58 5.49 16.02
C SER A 90 10.45 4.27 15.75
N VAL A 91 9.80 3.13 15.56
CA VAL A 91 10.42 1.86 15.16
C VAL A 91 9.47 1.18 14.19
N GLU A 92 10.01 0.59 13.12
CA GLU A 92 9.23 -0.23 12.21
C GLU A 92 10.06 -1.36 11.61
N PHE A 93 9.45 -2.55 11.54
CA PHE A 93 10.02 -3.70 10.87
C PHE A 93 9.95 -3.54 9.35
N HIS A 94 10.98 -4.04 8.69
CA HIS A 94 10.95 -4.23 7.25
C HIS A 94 9.87 -5.27 6.90
N PRO A 95 9.11 -5.11 5.78
CA PRO A 95 8.06 -6.06 5.40
C PRO A 95 8.52 -7.53 5.28
N PHE A 96 9.82 -7.75 4.99
CA PHE A 96 10.43 -9.08 4.90
C PHE A 96 11.08 -9.59 6.21
N GLY A 97 10.84 -8.92 7.36
CA GLY A 97 11.09 -9.45 8.72
C GLY A 97 12.54 -9.54 9.23
N GLU A 98 13.55 -9.45 8.37
CA GLU A 98 14.96 -9.62 8.79
C GLU A 98 15.62 -8.35 9.35
N PHE A 99 15.03 -7.19 9.10
CA PHE A 99 15.58 -5.89 9.44
C PHE A 99 14.51 -4.99 10.03
N PHE A 100 14.95 -3.93 10.72
CA PHE A 100 14.06 -2.87 11.16
C PHE A 100 14.77 -1.52 11.19
N ALA A 101 13.99 -0.46 11.08
CA ALA A 101 14.45 0.92 11.18
C ALA A 101 14.00 1.54 12.50
N SER A 102 14.82 2.43 13.05
CA SER A 102 14.47 3.24 14.21
C SER A 102 14.84 4.70 13.99
N GLY A 103 13.99 5.58 14.53
CA GLY A 103 14.08 7.02 14.41
C GLY A 103 14.07 7.63 15.79
N SER A 104 15.02 8.51 16.05
CA SER A 104 15.24 9.06 17.37
C SER A 104 15.26 10.59 17.35
N SER A 105 15.09 11.15 18.53
CA SER A 105 15.32 12.58 18.80
C SER A 105 16.80 12.96 18.75
N ASP A 106 17.72 12.00 18.53
CA ASP A 106 19.14 12.25 18.27
C ASP A 106 19.47 12.60 16.81
N LEU A 107 18.43 12.95 16.02
CA LEU A 107 18.52 13.35 14.61
C LEU A 107 18.91 12.21 13.64
N SER A 108 19.04 10.99 14.15
CA SER A 108 19.51 9.85 13.34
C SER A 108 18.42 8.83 13.07
N ILE A 109 18.51 8.25 11.87
CA ILE A 109 17.81 7.02 11.49
C ILE A 109 18.82 5.90 11.52
N LYS A 110 18.48 4.79 12.17
CA LYS A 110 19.36 3.62 12.27
C LYS A 110 18.65 2.39 11.73
N ILE A 111 19.40 1.59 10.97
CA ILE A 111 18.96 0.28 10.48
C ILE A 111 19.65 -0.80 11.28
N TRP A 112 18.86 -1.80 11.65
CA TRP A 112 19.27 -2.89 12.49
C TRP A 112 18.98 -4.21 11.80
N ASP A 113 19.92 -5.14 11.93
CA ASP A 113 19.72 -6.55 11.58
C ASP A 113 19.28 -7.26 12.86
N VAL A 114 18.18 -8.00 12.79
CA VAL A 114 17.67 -8.79 13.91
C VAL A 114 18.72 -9.80 14.42
N ARG A 115 19.57 -10.31 13.50
CA ARG A 115 20.58 -11.33 13.79
C ARG A 115 21.88 -10.73 14.35
N ARG A 116 22.24 -9.51 13.96
CA ARG A 116 23.51 -8.86 14.39
C ARG A 116 23.32 -8.04 15.66
N LYS A 117 24.39 -7.90 16.45
CA LYS A 117 24.36 -7.15 17.71
C LYS A 117 24.49 -5.63 17.55
N GLY A 118 24.65 -5.12 16.34
CA GLY A 118 25.00 -3.72 16.07
C GLY A 118 24.14 -3.09 14.98
N CYS A 119 24.19 -1.77 14.94
CA CYS A 119 23.61 -0.96 13.88
C CYS A 119 24.35 -1.22 12.56
N ILE A 120 23.62 -1.43 11.47
CA ILE A 120 24.20 -1.66 10.14
C ILE A 120 24.56 -0.34 9.48
N GLN A 121 23.59 0.58 9.44
CA GLN A 121 23.73 1.89 8.82
C GLN A 121 23.08 2.96 9.71
N THR A 122 23.71 4.13 9.75
CA THR A 122 23.16 5.32 10.40
C THR A 122 23.09 6.42 9.36
N TYR A 123 21.93 7.07 9.27
CA TYR A 123 21.71 8.22 8.43
C TYR A 123 21.54 9.47 9.28
N HIS A 124 22.27 10.52 8.88
CA HIS A 124 22.18 11.87 9.42
C HIS A 124 21.76 12.81 8.29
N GLY A 125 20.65 13.51 8.47
CA GLY A 125 20.13 14.41 7.44
C GLY A 125 18.90 15.20 7.83
N HIS A 126 18.27 14.89 8.97
CA HIS A 126 17.31 15.76 9.62
C HIS A 126 18.01 16.73 10.56
N ASP A 127 17.48 17.95 10.67
CA ASP A 127 18.03 18.99 11.53
C ASP A 127 17.45 18.93 12.96
N LEU A 128 16.27 18.31 13.11
CA LEU A 128 15.59 18.10 14.40
C LEU A 128 15.14 16.65 14.59
N GLY A 129 14.51 16.37 15.73
CA GLY A 129 14.18 15.02 16.15
C GLY A 129 13.15 14.34 15.25
N ILE A 130 13.35 13.04 15.02
CA ILE A 130 12.49 12.24 14.16
C ILE A 130 11.33 11.69 14.99
N ASN A 131 10.09 11.96 14.56
CA ASN A 131 8.88 11.57 15.27
C ASN A 131 8.26 10.29 14.72
N SER A 132 8.23 10.15 13.39
CA SER A 132 7.60 9.00 12.74
C SER A 132 8.48 8.47 11.60
N LEU A 133 8.54 7.15 11.50
CA LEU A 133 9.15 6.43 10.41
C LEU A 133 8.13 5.48 9.81
N LYS A 134 8.06 5.45 8.47
CA LYS A 134 7.28 4.49 7.72
C LYS A 134 8.10 3.81 6.64
N ILE A 135 8.06 2.49 6.58
CA ILE A 135 8.62 1.72 5.46
C ILE A 135 7.49 1.43 4.47
N THR A 136 7.77 1.56 3.17
CA THR A 136 6.81 1.21 2.12
C THR A 136 6.56 -0.30 2.09
N PRO A 137 5.36 -0.78 1.70
CA PRO A 137 5.06 -2.21 1.65
C PRO A 137 6.00 -3.03 0.75
N ASP A 138 6.56 -2.41 -0.28
CA ASP A 138 7.57 -3.00 -1.17
C ASP A 138 8.98 -3.07 -0.52
N GLY A 139 9.19 -2.43 0.63
CA GLY A 139 10.46 -2.36 1.34
C GLY A 139 11.51 -1.42 0.72
N ARG A 140 11.19 -0.75 -0.39
CA ARG A 140 12.19 0.02 -1.15
C ARG A 140 12.52 1.37 -0.52
N TRP A 141 11.55 1.98 0.16
CA TRP A 141 11.63 3.35 0.64
C TRP A 141 11.32 3.48 2.13
N ILE A 142 11.97 4.44 2.76
CA ILE A 142 11.70 4.87 4.13
C ILE A 142 11.24 6.33 4.09
N ALA A 143 10.05 6.61 4.61
CA ALA A 143 9.56 7.96 4.85
C ALA A 143 9.79 8.34 6.32
N SER A 144 10.54 9.42 6.56
CA SER A 144 10.87 9.94 7.88
C SER A 144 10.28 11.32 8.09
N GLY A 145 9.51 11.49 9.17
CA GLY A 145 8.89 12.75 9.56
C GLY A 145 9.57 13.34 10.78
N SER A 146 9.98 14.60 10.67
CA SER A 146 10.78 15.27 11.68
C SER A 146 10.13 16.55 12.24
N GLU A 147 10.62 16.96 13.40
CA GLU A 147 10.32 18.25 14.03
C GLU A 147 10.89 19.45 13.24
N ASP A 148 11.74 19.21 12.23
CA ASP A 148 12.20 20.27 11.31
C ASP A 148 11.10 20.71 10.32
N GLY A 149 9.94 20.05 10.35
CA GLY A 149 8.84 20.33 9.43
C GLY A 149 9.09 19.73 8.05
N THR A 150 9.95 18.74 7.91
CA THR A 150 10.22 18.06 6.64
C THR A 150 9.88 16.57 6.74
N VAL A 151 9.40 16.04 5.62
CA VAL A 151 9.35 14.60 5.38
C VAL A 151 10.45 14.24 4.40
N LYS A 152 11.40 13.40 4.82
CA LYS A 152 12.46 12.90 3.93
C LYS A 152 12.12 11.50 3.47
N ILE A 153 12.37 11.22 2.20
CA ILE A 153 12.22 9.91 1.58
C ILE A 153 13.61 9.37 1.27
N LEU A 154 13.89 8.19 1.79
CA LEU A 154 15.19 7.54 1.74
C LEU A 154 15.07 6.20 1.02
N THR A 155 16.08 5.83 0.24
CA THR A 155 16.23 4.43 -0.20
C THR A 155 16.59 3.53 0.97
N TRP A 156 16.20 2.26 0.91
CA TRP A 156 16.59 1.26 1.91
C TRP A 156 18.05 0.80 1.73
N GLU A 157 18.49 0.54 0.49
CA GLU A 157 19.82 0.01 0.17
C GLU A 157 20.47 0.69 -1.05
N PRO A 158 21.55 1.50 -0.85
CA PRO A 158 22.02 2.07 0.42
C PRO A 158 21.05 3.14 0.95
N ILE A 159 21.11 3.51 2.23
CA ILE A 159 20.39 4.69 2.69
C ILE A 159 20.96 5.96 2.04
N ALA A 160 20.13 6.59 1.22
CA ALA A 160 20.39 7.88 0.62
C ALA A 160 19.10 8.69 0.53
N LEU A 161 19.22 10.01 0.67
CA LEU A 161 18.11 10.94 0.49
C LEU A 161 17.72 10.98 -1.00
N VAL A 162 16.45 10.72 -1.28
CA VAL A 162 15.90 10.82 -2.64
C VAL A 162 15.01 12.03 -2.77
N ASN A 163 14.16 12.28 -1.78
CA ASN A 163 13.28 13.44 -1.81
C ASN A 163 13.09 14.06 -0.43
N GLU A 164 12.79 15.34 -0.44
CA GLU A 164 12.44 16.12 0.73
C GLU A 164 11.15 16.90 0.45
N VAL A 165 10.11 16.56 1.20
CA VAL A 165 8.81 17.21 1.13
C VAL A 165 8.70 18.15 2.32
N PRO A 166 8.84 19.48 2.12
CA PRO A 166 8.66 20.44 3.19
C PRO A 166 7.19 20.52 3.59
N ALA A 167 6.91 20.30 4.87
CA ALA A 167 5.63 20.61 5.47
C ALA A 167 5.62 22.10 5.88
N LYS A 168 4.48 22.76 5.71
CA LYS A 168 4.34 24.20 6.00
C LYS A 168 4.53 24.55 7.47
N TRP A 169 4.33 23.59 8.37
CA TRP A 169 4.46 23.77 9.82
C TRP A 169 5.59 22.91 10.38
N SER A 170 6.20 23.40 11.45
CA SER A 170 7.46 22.91 12.01
C SER A 170 7.31 21.66 12.89
N ASN A 171 6.41 20.72 12.57
CA ASN A 171 6.35 19.46 13.33
C ASN A 171 5.55 18.38 12.61
N VAL A 172 6.22 17.47 11.89
CA VAL A 172 5.57 16.28 11.36
C VAL A 172 5.35 15.29 12.51
N LYS A 173 4.09 14.96 12.79
CA LYS A 173 3.73 14.09 13.92
C LYS A 173 3.64 12.63 13.53
N ASP A 174 2.96 12.34 12.43
CA ASP A 174 2.83 10.98 11.94
C ASP A 174 2.81 10.94 10.41
N ILE A 175 3.20 9.78 9.89
CA ILE A 175 3.19 9.46 8.48
C ILE A 175 2.47 8.14 8.33
N LYS A 176 1.68 8.01 7.27
CA LYS A 176 1.09 6.74 6.86
C LYS A 176 1.32 6.54 5.37
N VAL A 177 1.97 5.44 5.03
CA VAL A 177 2.05 4.95 3.65
C VAL A 177 0.79 4.15 3.35
N LEU A 178 0.18 4.41 2.20
CA LEU A 178 -1.00 3.69 1.72
C LEU A 178 -0.57 2.33 1.14
N PRO A 179 -1.24 1.23 1.50
CA PRO A 179 -0.98 -0.08 0.90
C PRO A 179 -1.16 -0.03 -0.63
N ASP A 180 -0.29 -0.73 -1.36
CA ASP A 180 -0.36 -0.91 -2.82
C ASP A 180 -0.34 0.38 -3.66
N THR A 181 0.07 1.51 -3.07
CA THR A 181 0.21 2.77 -3.80
C THR A 181 1.50 3.48 -3.39
N ASP A 182 2.13 4.17 -4.35
CA ASP A 182 3.24 5.10 -4.08
C ASP A 182 2.78 6.39 -3.39
N LYS A 183 1.74 6.35 -2.56
CA LYS A 183 1.18 7.54 -1.91
C LYS A 183 1.35 7.42 -0.40
N ALA A 184 1.70 8.54 0.22
CA ALA A 184 1.75 8.67 1.65
C ALA A 184 1.00 9.92 2.09
N ILE A 185 0.52 9.87 3.32
CA ILE A 185 -0.16 10.97 3.99
C ILE A 185 0.70 11.33 5.20
N ALA A 186 1.00 12.61 5.36
CA ALA A 186 1.65 13.14 6.57
C ALA A 186 0.71 14.10 7.27
N CYS A 187 0.86 14.18 8.60
CA CYS A 187 0.18 15.17 9.40
C CYS A 187 1.16 16.04 10.17
N THR A 188 0.87 17.34 10.25
CA THR A 188 1.53 18.27 11.17
C THR A 188 0.52 18.77 12.17
N ILE A 189 1.01 19.05 13.37
CA ILE A 189 0.20 19.64 14.42
C ILE A 189 0.94 20.87 14.95
N ASN A 190 0.24 22.01 14.97
CA ASN A 190 0.71 23.23 15.58
C ASN A 190 -0.37 23.79 16.52
N GLY A 191 -0.21 23.56 17.82
CA GLY A 191 -1.21 23.91 18.82
C GLY A 191 -2.54 23.18 18.55
N SER A 192 -3.57 23.95 18.20
CA SER A 192 -4.92 23.45 17.90
C SER A 192 -5.14 23.08 16.44
N TYR A 193 -4.21 23.40 15.54
CA TYR A 193 -4.36 23.15 14.11
C TYR A 193 -3.69 21.84 13.71
N VAL A 194 -4.40 21.05 12.90
CA VAL A 194 -3.90 19.83 12.28
C VAL A 194 -3.95 20.01 10.77
N ASP A 195 -2.80 19.94 10.10
CA ASP A 195 -2.72 19.92 8.65
C ASP A 195 -2.42 18.48 8.22
N VAL A 196 -3.04 18.06 7.13
CA VAL A 196 -2.90 16.72 6.56
C VAL A 196 -2.76 16.87 5.06
N TRP A 197 -1.65 16.40 4.51
CA TRP A 197 -1.38 16.45 3.07
C TRP A 197 -0.93 15.08 2.57
N GLY A 198 -1.31 14.80 1.34
CA GLY A 198 -0.84 13.65 0.59
C GLY A 198 0.38 14.03 -0.24
N PHE A 199 1.33 13.11 -0.36
CA PHE A 199 2.45 13.21 -1.27
C PHE A 199 2.67 11.85 -1.93
N LYS A 200 3.19 11.87 -3.15
CA LYS A 200 3.58 10.66 -3.87
C LYS A 200 5.06 10.41 -3.59
N ILE A 201 5.38 9.17 -3.21
CA ILE A 201 6.71 8.70 -2.86
C ILE A 201 7.58 8.61 -4.13
N SER A 202 6.99 8.22 -5.27
CA SER A 202 7.71 8.01 -6.54
C SER A 202 7.79 9.22 -7.48
N GLU A 203 7.06 10.31 -7.23
CA GLU A 203 7.28 11.57 -7.97
C GLU A 203 8.52 12.27 -7.42
N THR A 204 9.68 11.83 -7.90
CA THR A 204 11.00 12.53 -7.95
C THR A 204 12.13 11.54 -8.26
N ALA A 205 11.94 10.73 -9.29
CA ALA A 205 13.04 10.44 -10.18
C ALA A 205 12.69 11.15 -11.49
N ASP A 206 13.09 12.42 -11.62
CA ASP A 206 13.37 12.92 -12.96
C ASP A 206 14.31 11.90 -13.59
N SER A 207 13.94 11.42 -14.76
CA SER A 207 14.66 10.51 -15.64
C SER A 207 16.04 11.05 -15.99
N ASN A 208 16.98 10.99 -15.05
CA ASN A 208 18.41 11.32 -15.22
C ASN A 208 19.32 10.60 -14.20
N ILE A 209 18.83 9.58 -13.49
CA ILE A 209 19.68 8.68 -12.69
C ILE A 209 19.42 7.25 -13.12
N GLY A 210 20.08 6.87 -14.20
CA GLY A 210 20.03 5.58 -14.89
C GLY A 210 20.55 5.87 -16.29
N GLU A 211 21.87 5.97 -16.47
CA GLU A 211 22.62 4.89 -17.13
C GLU A 211 24.13 4.86 -16.82
N GLU A 212 24.66 5.59 -15.82
CA GLU A 212 26.12 5.61 -15.56
C GLU A 212 26.64 4.72 -14.42
N TYR A 213 25.78 3.98 -13.70
CA TYR A 213 26.22 3.19 -12.53
C TYR A 213 26.18 1.66 -12.69
N PHE A 214 25.77 1.15 -13.84
CA PHE A 214 25.75 -0.29 -14.14
C PHE A 214 26.54 -0.61 -15.41
N ASP A 215 27.80 -0.19 -15.48
CA ASP A 215 28.79 -0.83 -16.34
C ASP A 215 30.20 -0.48 -15.87
N LYS A 216 30.69 -1.24 -14.89
CA LYS A 216 32.10 -1.62 -14.68
C LYS A 216 32.24 -2.35 -13.34
N VAL A 217 31.96 -3.65 -13.37
CA VAL A 217 32.62 -4.59 -12.46
C VAL A 217 33.23 -5.68 -13.32
N THR A 218 34.53 -5.59 -13.55
CA THR A 218 35.38 -6.78 -13.69
C THR A 218 36.50 -6.70 -12.64
N PRO A 219 36.95 -7.85 -12.10
CA PRO A 219 37.59 -7.90 -10.79
C PRO A 219 39.12 -8.05 -10.90
N GLU A 220 39.89 -7.24 -10.20
CA GLU A 220 41.33 -7.49 -9.98
C GLU A 220 41.79 -7.02 -8.57
N PRO A 221 42.89 -7.60 -8.03
CA PRO A 221 42.93 -8.07 -6.65
C PRO A 221 43.60 -7.10 -5.66
N VAL A 222 43.35 -7.41 -4.39
CA VAL A 222 43.96 -6.85 -3.18
C VAL A 222 45.49 -6.84 -3.28
N SER A 223 46.09 -5.64 -3.24
CA SER A 223 47.32 -5.31 -2.48
C SER A 223 47.72 -3.84 -2.69
N GLN A 224 48.23 -3.22 -1.62
CA GLN A 224 48.91 -1.92 -1.56
C GLN A 224 48.06 -0.64 -1.68
N LYS A 225 47.61 -0.13 -0.53
CA LYS A 225 47.75 1.29 -0.13
C LYS A 225 47.26 1.48 1.31
N ILE A 226 47.98 0.85 2.23
CA ILE A 226 48.07 1.30 3.63
C ILE A 226 49.45 1.95 3.71
N GLU A 227 49.52 3.29 3.68
CA GLU A 227 50.62 4.04 4.32
C GLU A 227 50.48 5.58 4.30
N ASP A 228 49.60 6.20 3.51
CA ASP A 228 49.65 7.68 3.36
C ASP A 228 48.69 8.54 4.21
N LEU A 229 47.99 8.00 5.22
CA LEU A 229 47.07 8.79 6.05
C LEU A 229 47.55 9.05 7.49
N ALA A 230 48.81 8.74 7.82
CA ALA A 230 49.36 8.92 9.17
C ALA A 230 50.22 10.18 9.39
N TYR A 231 50.34 11.09 8.40
CA TYR A 231 51.29 12.22 8.52
C TYR A 231 50.70 13.64 8.57
N GLN A 232 49.38 13.81 8.73
CA GLN A 232 48.78 15.16 8.79
C GLN A 232 47.94 15.41 10.05
N THR A 233 48.43 14.99 11.21
CA THR A 233 47.83 15.40 12.49
C THR A 233 48.90 15.67 13.54
N LYS A 234 49.72 16.69 13.30
CA LYS A 234 50.50 17.38 14.33
C LYS A 234 51.17 18.63 13.74
N GLN A 235 50.52 19.78 13.85
CA GLN A 235 51.15 21.07 14.19
C GLN A 235 50.16 22.22 14.04
N LEU A 236 50.23 23.14 15.01
CA LEU A 236 49.74 24.53 15.04
C LEU A 236 48.36 24.80 15.66
N ASP A 237 48.37 24.82 16.99
CA ASP A 237 47.75 25.91 17.76
C ASP A 237 48.74 27.09 17.88
N LEU A 238 48.21 28.31 18.02
CA LEU A 238 48.81 29.64 18.31
C LEU A 238 48.96 30.61 17.11
N ASP A 239 47.94 31.46 16.88
CA ASP A 239 47.95 32.91 17.22
C ASP A 239 46.83 33.73 16.52
N ASN A 240 45.97 34.30 17.37
CA ASN A 240 45.19 35.54 17.35
C ASN A 240 44.88 36.38 16.07
N THR A 241 43.60 36.78 16.04
CA THR A 241 42.98 38.08 15.65
C THR A 241 42.81 38.47 14.17
N ALA A 242 41.57 38.45 13.67
CA ALA A 242 40.82 39.58 13.06
C ALA A 242 39.52 39.10 12.36
N ASN A 243 38.60 40.03 12.17
CA ASN A 243 37.15 39.89 11.90
C ASN A 243 36.74 39.33 10.51
N PRO A 244 35.43 39.05 10.30
CA PRO A 244 34.92 38.08 9.35
C PRO A 244 34.57 38.72 8.00
N GLU A 245 34.92 38.09 6.89
CA GLU A 245 34.17 38.17 5.63
C GLU A 245 34.76 37.20 4.59
N THR A 246 33.88 36.69 3.73
CA THR A 246 34.14 35.79 2.58
C THR A 246 34.14 34.27 2.83
N ALA A 247 33.04 33.76 3.38
CA ALA A 247 32.58 32.41 3.05
C ALA A 247 31.83 32.45 1.71
N VAL A 248 32.37 31.77 0.70
CA VAL A 248 31.74 31.53 -0.60
C VAL A 248 30.44 30.74 -0.38
N PRO A 249 29.27 31.20 -0.85
CA PRO A 249 28.02 30.48 -0.64
C PRO A 249 27.96 29.23 -1.55
N PRO A 250 27.46 28.08 -1.06
CA PRO A 250 27.15 26.95 -1.92
C PRO A 250 25.98 27.32 -2.86
N LYS A 251 26.13 26.83 -4.10
CA LYS A 251 25.37 27.20 -5.30
C LYS A 251 23.86 27.06 -5.14
N THR A 252 23.18 28.08 -5.61
CA THR A 252 21.73 28.33 -5.67
C THR A 252 20.88 27.14 -6.10
N SER A 253 19.98 26.69 -5.21
CA SER A 253 18.78 25.92 -5.57
C SER A 253 17.84 26.81 -6.40
N LYS A 254 17.27 26.26 -7.49
CA LYS A 254 16.32 26.95 -8.36
C LYS A 254 15.16 27.55 -7.53
N LYS A 255 14.94 28.86 -7.65
CA LYS A 255 13.79 29.57 -7.08
C LYS A 255 12.50 29.02 -7.69
N PHE A 256 11.63 28.42 -6.89
CA PHE A 256 10.25 28.16 -7.29
C PHE A 256 9.44 29.46 -7.23
N LYS A 257 8.67 29.72 -8.29
CA LYS A 257 7.79 30.88 -8.39
C LYS A 257 6.49 30.58 -7.62
N TYR A 258 6.34 31.26 -6.49
CA TYR A 258 5.21 31.21 -5.57
C TYR A 258 4.00 31.97 -6.14
N ILE A 259 2.80 31.36 -6.08
CA ILE A 259 1.52 32.05 -6.29
C ILE A 259 0.64 31.73 -5.07
N PRO A 260 0.29 32.72 -4.21
CA PRO A 260 -0.46 32.48 -2.98
C PRO A 260 -1.94 32.14 -3.23
N SER A 261 -2.52 31.31 -2.35
CA SER A 261 -3.97 31.18 -2.18
C SER A 261 -4.44 32.17 -1.09
N PRO A 262 -5.50 32.95 -1.30
CA PRO A 262 -5.87 34.04 -0.38
C PRO A 262 -6.34 33.61 1.02
N ASP A 263 -6.99 32.44 1.19
CA ASP A 263 -7.94 32.29 2.33
C ASP A 263 -7.70 31.09 3.27
N GLY A 264 -6.60 30.33 3.16
CA GLY A 264 -6.21 29.32 4.17
C GLY A 264 -7.21 28.17 4.47
N SER A 265 -8.33 28.10 3.75
CA SER A 265 -9.46 27.19 3.99
C SER A 265 -9.46 25.94 3.11
N ARG A 266 -8.39 25.74 2.31
CA ARG A 266 -8.22 24.59 1.43
C ARG A 266 -6.83 23.99 1.60
N PRO A 267 -6.68 22.66 1.78
CA PRO A 267 -5.37 22.02 1.75
C PRO A 267 -4.73 22.25 0.38
N LEU A 268 -3.49 22.78 0.37
CA LEU A 268 -2.75 23.00 -0.87
C LEU A 268 -2.27 21.65 -1.42
N ASN A 269 -2.41 21.44 -2.74
CA ASN A 269 -2.07 20.19 -3.46
C ASN A 269 -2.88 18.94 -3.12
N LEU A 270 -4.00 19.08 -2.42
CA LEU A 270 -5.05 18.06 -2.41
C LEU A 270 -6.30 18.66 -3.03
N ASP A 271 -6.29 18.79 -4.35
CA ASP A 271 -7.54 18.97 -5.05
C ASP A 271 -8.29 17.63 -4.93
N LEU A 272 -9.19 17.53 -3.94
CA LEU A 272 -9.97 16.33 -3.66
C LEU A 272 -10.64 15.82 -4.94
N GLN A 273 -11.03 16.70 -5.87
CA GLN A 273 -11.59 16.28 -7.16
C GLN A 273 -10.55 15.66 -8.09
N SER A 274 -9.33 16.16 -8.21
CA SER A 274 -8.27 15.47 -9.00
C SER A 274 -7.65 14.28 -8.28
N PHE A 275 -7.62 14.28 -6.96
CA PHE A 275 -7.18 13.16 -6.12
C PHE A 275 -8.17 12.00 -6.15
N ILE A 276 -9.48 12.30 -6.29
CA ILE A 276 -10.58 11.34 -6.40
C ILE A 276 -10.99 11.08 -7.86
N LYS A 277 -10.53 11.87 -8.84
CA LYS A 277 -11.05 11.84 -10.23
C LYS A 277 -11.07 10.41 -10.78
N GLN A 278 -12.30 9.89 -10.88
CA GLN A 278 -12.68 8.85 -11.80
C GLN A 278 -12.32 9.31 -13.22
N VAL A 279 -11.83 8.37 -14.01
CA VAL A 279 -11.56 8.53 -15.45
C VAL A 279 -12.76 9.22 -16.12
N PRO A 280 -12.58 10.35 -16.83
CA PRO A 280 -13.68 10.98 -17.54
C PRO A 280 -14.08 10.07 -18.71
N GLY A 281 -15.29 9.49 -18.65
CA GLY A 281 -15.83 8.69 -19.75
C GLY A 281 -16.77 7.55 -19.39
N LYS A 282 -17.26 7.39 -18.15
CA LYS A 282 -18.19 6.31 -17.79
C LYS A 282 -19.50 6.86 -17.23
N PRO A 283 -20.66 6.38 -17.72
CA PRO A 283 -21.97 6.95 -17.36
C PRO A 283 -22.27 6.71 -15.88
N SER A 284 -22.94 7.71 -15.30
CA SER A 284 -23.39 7.81 -13.92
C SER A 284 -23.94 6.49 -13.35
N GLN A 285 -23.25 5.94 -12.34
CA GLN A 285 -23.89 5.08 -11.36
C GLN A 285 -24.59 5.92 -10.29
N PRO A 286 -25.81 5.56 -9.87
CA PRO A 286 -26.59 6.31 -8.91
C PRO A 286 -26.23 5.96 -7.45
N MET A 287 -26.44 6.96 -6.58
CA MET A 287 -26.43 6.94 -5.11
C MET A 287 -25.08 7.06 -4.37
N LEU A 288 -24.51 8.27 -4.47
CA LEU A 288 -23.90 8.95 -3.32
C LEU A 288 -25.02 9.53 -2.45
N ILE A 289 -25.19 9.05 -1.21
CA ILE A 289 -25.73 9.90 -0.14
C ILE A 289 -24.54 10.50 0.60
N SER A 290 -23.95 11.53 0.00
CA SER A 290 -23.00 12.42 0.65
C SER A 290 -23.66 13.79 0.84
N SER A 291 -24.57 13.90 1.80
CA SER A 291 -24.83 15.20 2.42
C SER A 291 -23.76 15.39 3.50
N SER A 292 -22.79 16.24 3.22
CA SER A 292 -21.81 16.74 4.18
C SER A 292 -22.55 17.53 5.27
N ILE A 293 -22.90 16.87 6.37
CA ILE A 293 -23.34 17.56 7.59
C ILE A 293 -22.08 18.17 8.23
N PRO A 294 -22.01 19.50 8.43
CA PRO A 294 -20.89 20.11 9.14
C PRO A 294 -20.87 19.60 10.59
N ILE A 295 -19.80 18.89 10.93
CA ILE A 295 -19.58 18.32 12.26
C ILE A 295 -19.09 19.46 13.16
N ASN A 296 -20.00 20.07 13.93
CA ASN A 296 -19.69 21.20 14.79
C ASN A 296 -19.43 20.79 16.26
N THR A 297 -19.78 19.56 16.65
CA THR A 297 -19.51 19.03 17.99
C THR A 297 -18.98 17.59 17.96
N THR A 298 -18.34 17.16 19.07
CA THR A 298 -17.82 15.79 19.23
C THR A 298 -18.92 14.72 19.20
N GLY A 299 -20.16 15.07 19.57
CA GLY A 299 -21.34 14.22 19.45
C GLY A 299 -21.71 13.96 17.99
N ASP A 300 -21.76 15.01 17.17
CA ASP A 300 -22.07 14.89 15.73
C ASP A 300 -21.02 14.05 14.98
N ALA A 301 -19.76 14.08 15.44
CA ALA A 301 -18.67 13.27 14.90
C ALA A 301 -18.88 11.78 15.19
N LEU A 302 -19.28 11.46 16.44
CA LEU A 302 -19.55 10.10 16.88
C LEU A 302 -20.79 9.54 16.18
N ASP A 303 -21.83 10.35 16.02
CA ASP A 303 -23.06 9.96 15.32
C ASP A 303 -22.81 9.76 13.82
N SER A 304 -22.01 10.62 13.18
CA SER A 304 -21.57 10.43 11.80
C SER A 304 -20.71 9.17 11.62
N MET A 305 -19.86 8.84 12.60
CA MET A 305 -19.05 7.63 12.58
C MET A 305 -19.91 6.39 12.80
N ASN A 306 -20.85 6.41 13.74
CA ASN A 306 -21.80 5.33 14.00
C ASN A 306 -22.71 5.10 12.79
N PHE A 307 -23.16 6.16 12.13
CA PHE A 307 -23.93 6.06 10.90
C PHE A 307 -23.12 5.36 9.80
N ARG A 308 -21.87 5.78 9.56
CA ARG A 308 -20.99 5.12 8.58
C ARG A 308 -20.69 3.65 8.93
N HIS A 309 -20.42 3.37 10.20
CA HIS A 309 -20.19 2.00 10.68
C HIS A 309 -21.43 1.13 10.47
N THR A 310 -22.63 1.65 10.75
CA THR A 310 -23.90 0.96 10.53
C THR A 310 -24.13 0.71 9.04
N SER A 311 -23.82 1.68 8.17
CA SER A 311 -23.90 1.50 6.71
C SER A 311 -22.95 0.41 6.21
N VAL A 312 -21.70 0.39 6.69
CA VAL A 312 -20.73 -0.67 6.34
C VAL A 312 -21.20 -2.04 6.85
N LEU A 313 -21.69 -2.11 8.09
CA LEU A 313 -22.27 -3.33 8.64
C LEU A 313 -23.42 -3.82 7.77
N ASN A 314 -24.34 -2.95 7.38
CA ASN A 314 -25.48 -3.31 6.54
C ASN A 314 -25.02 -3.89 5.20
N ILE A 315 -24.05 -3.24 4.52
CA ILE A 315 -23.47 -3.74 3.26
C ILE A 315 -22.85 -5.13 3.46
N LEU A 316 -22.03 -5.32 4.50
CA LEU A 316 -21.38 -6.61 4.77
C LEU A 316 -22.39 -7.70 5.14
N THR A 317 -23.43 -7.36 5.91
CA THR A 317 -24.49 -8.31 6.25
C THR A 317 -25.33 -8.70 5.03
N SER A 318 -25.64 -7.76 4.14
CA SER A 318 -26.32 -8.00 2.85
C SER A 318 -25.48 -8.95 1.99
N ARG A 319 -24.21 -8.61 1.76
CA ARG A 319 -23.26 -9.44 0.99
C ARG A 319 -23.16 -10.85 1.57
N LEU A 320 -23.05 -10.99 2.90
CA LEU A 320 -23.01 -12.30 3.57
C LEU A 320 -24.31 -13.09 3.37
N GLN A 321 -25.47 -12.44 3.46
CA GLN A 321 -26.78 -13.06 3.24
C GLN A 321 -26.90 -13.57 1.80
N HIS A 322 -26.50 -12.77 0.82
CA HIS A 322 -26.52 -13.16 -0.59
C HIS A 322 -25.56 -14.30 -0.90
N ILE A 323 -24.34 -14.28 -0.40
CA ILE A 323 -23.38 -15.39 -0.56
C ILE A 323 -23.94 -16.68 0.06
N ARG A 324 -24.58 -16.61 1.24
CA ARG A 324 -25.23 -17.77 1.85
C ARG A 324 -26.37 -18.30 1.00
N SER A 325 -27.16 -17.42 0.40
CA SER A 325 -28.25 -17.79 -0.50
C SER A 325 -27.73 -18.57 -1.71
N ILE A 326 -26.69 -18.04 -2.38
CA ILE A 326 -26.05 -18.69 -3.53
C ILE A 326 -25.44 -20.03 -3.13
N ARG A 327 -24.77 -20.07 -1.97
CA ARG A 327 -24.17 -21.31 -1.44
C ARG A 327 -25.21 -22.41 -1.22
N ASN A 328 -26.42 -22.07 -0.79
CA ASN A 328 -27.49 -23.07 -0.58
C ASN A 328 -27.97 -23.70 -1.89
N VAL A 329 -27.82 -22.99 -3.01
CA VAL A 329 -28.17 -23.45 -4.36
C VAL A 329 -26.93 -23.97 -5.10
N TRP A 330 -25.75 -23.97 -4.47
CA TRP A 330 -24.50 -24.40 -5.08
C TRP A 330 -24.41 -25.92 -5.16
N ASN A 331 -24.35 -26.43 -6.39
CA ASN A 331 -24.10 -27.83 -6.68
C ASN A 331 -22.73 -27.99 -7.37
N GLU A 332 -21.94 -28.97 -6.97
CA GLU A 332 -20.60 -29.19 -7.52
C GLU A 332 -20.63 -29.77 -8.95
N GLU A 333 -21.74 -30.37 -9.36
CA GLU A 333 -21.90 -30.94 -10.72
C GLU A 333 -22.49 -29.94 -11.72
N ASP A 334 -23.46 -29.11 -11.30
CA ASP A 334 -24.09 -28.10 -12.15
C ASP A 334 -24.32 -26.79 -11.38
N ILE A 335 -23.53 -25.76 -11.72
CA ILE A 335 -23.59 -24.44 -11.09
C ILE A 335 -24.61 -23.50 -11.75
N ARG A 336 -25.35 -23.94 -12.78
CA ARG A 336 -26.30 -23.09 -13.52
C ARG A 336 -27.27 -22.37 -12.61
N ALA A 337 -27.92 -23.09 -11.69
CA ALA A 337 -28.91 -22.51 -10.78
C ALA A 337 -28.29 -21.41 -9.89
N SER A 338 -27.04 -21.59 -9.46
CA SER A 338 -26.31 -20.61 -8.66
C SER A 338 -25.96 -19.35 -9.46
N ILE A 339 -25.63 -19.50 -10.75
CA ILE A 339 -25.35 -18.37 -11.64
C ILE A 339 -26.63 -17.59 -11.96
N VAL A 340 -27.76 -18.28 -12.17
CA VAL A 340 -29.06 -17.62 -12.36
C VAL A 340 -29.43 -16.81 -11.12
N GLN A 341 -29.26 -17.38 -9.91
CA GLN A 341 -29.51 -16.65 -8.68
C GLN A 341 -28.55 -15.46 -8.48
N LEU A 342 -27.30 -15.59 -8.91
CA LEU A 342 -26.34 -14.49 -8.90
C LEU A 342 -26.77 -13.33 -9.83
N LEU A 343 -27.30 -13.65 -11.01
CA LEU A 343 -27.86 -12.69 -11.97
C LEU A 343 -29.08 -11.95 -11.41
N GLU A 344 -29.87 -12.58 -10.54
CA GLU A 344 -31.01 -11.95 -9.87
C GLU A 344 -30.59 -10.97 -8.77
N ILE A 345 -29.54 -11.30 -7.99
CA ILE A 345 -29.07 -10.49 -6.86
C ILE A 345 -28.43 -9.18 -7.32
N ARG A 346 -27.73 -9.17 -8.47
CA ARG A 346 -27.09 -7.98 -9.10
C ARG A 346 -26.15 -7.17 -8.19
N GLU A 347 -25.64 -7.73 -7.09
CA GLU A 347 -24.60 -7.09 -6.28
C GLU A 347 -23.20 -7.41 -6.84
N THR A 348 -22.51 -6.43 -7.42
CA THR A 348 -21.19 -6.63 -8.07
C THR A 348 -20.13 -7.20 -7.12
N SER A 349 -20.20 -6.86 -5.84
CA SER A 349 -19.29 -7.39 -4.81
C SER A 349 -19.48 -8.89 -4.54
N VAL A 350 -20.70 -9.42 -4.68
CA VAL A 350 -21.02 -10.86 -4.57
C VAL A 350 -20.60 -11.56 -5.86
N VAL A 351 -20.86 -10.94 -7.02
CA VAL A 351 -20.40 -11.45 -8.32
C VAL A 351 -18.89 -11.64 -8.33
N ALA A 352 -18.13 -10.65 -7.85
CA ALA A 352 -16.68 -10.75 -7.73
C ALA A 352 -16.21 -11.94 -6.86
N ASP A 353 -16.90 -12.23 -5.76
CA ASP A 353 -16.55 -13.37 -4.89
C ASP A 353 -16.79 -14.71 -5.60
N ILE A 354 -17.93 -14.85 -6.28
CA ILE A 354 -18.25 -16.07 -7.02
C ILE A 354 -17.30 -16.26 -8.23
N LEU A 355 -17.00 -15.21 -8.97
CA LEU A 355 -16.05 -15.25 -10.09
C LEU A 355 -14.65 -15.69 -9.66
N ARG A 356 -14.17 -15.26 -8.49
CA ARG A 356 -12.89 -15.73 -7.92
C ARG A 356 -12.89 -17.25 -7.72
N ILE A 357 -14.00 -17.83 -7.25
CA ILE A 357 -14.15 -19.28 -7.07
C ILE A 357 -14.15 -19.99 -8.42
N LEU A 358 -14.87 -19.45 -9.41
CA LEU A 358 -14.93 -20.02 -10.76
C LEU A 358 -13.57 -20.03 -11.46
N ASN A 359 -12.78 -18.96 -11.31
CA ASN A 359 -11.42 -18.90 -11.82
C ASN A 359 -10.50 -19.99 -11.26
N CYS A 360 -10.74 -20.43 -10.02
CA CYS A 360 -10.00 -21.55 -9.42
C CYS A 360 -10.53 -22.94 -9.86
N LYS A 361 -11.73 -23.02 -10.44
CA LYS A 361 -12.38 -24.26 -10.85
C LYS A 361 -12.87 -24.19 -12.31
N PRO A 362 -11.97 -24.07 -13.30
CA PRO A 362 -12.35 -23.94 -14.71
C PRO A 362 -13.15 -25.13 -15.25
N LYS A 363 -13.07 -26.30 -14.60
CA LYS A 363 -13.86 -27.50 -14.95
C LYS A 363 -15.37 -27.31 -14.82
N LEU A 364 -15.82 -26.34 -14.02
CA LEU A 364 -17.23 -26.05 -13.83
C LEU A 364 -17.79 -25.11 -14.92
N LEU A 365 -16.94 -24.55 -15.76
CA LEU A 365 -17.36 -23.64 -16.82
C LEU A 365 -17.83 -24.46 -18.01
N SER A 366 -19.04 -24.16 -18.47
CA SER A 366 -19.61 -24.66 -19.72
C SER A 366 -19.84 -23.49 -20.67
N LEU A 367 -20.03 -23.77 -21.96
CA LEU A 367 -20.37 -22.74 -22.96
C LEU A 367 -21.64 -21.96 -22.56
N GLU A 368 -22.58 -22.63 -21.91
CA GLU A 368 -23.80 -22.01 -21.42
C GLU A 368 -23.54 -21.02 -20.28
N ILE A 369 -22.73 -21.42 -19.30
CA ILE A 369 -22.32 -20.53 -18.20
C ILE A 369 -21.49 -19.36 -18.72
N CYS A 370 -20.63 -19.61 -19.71
CA CYS A 370 -19.86 -18.57 -20.40
C CYS A 370 -20.79 -17.48 -20.97
N SER A 371 -21.85 -17.89 -21.67
CA SER A 371 -22.84 -16.96 -22.25
C SER A 371 -23.64 -16.13 -21.21
N MET A 372 -23.68 -16.59 -19.96
CA MET A 372 -24.32 -15.88 -18.85
C MET A 372 -23.36 -14.94 -18.13
N ILE A 373 -22.08 -15.31 -18.03
CA ILE A 373 -21.09 -14.58 -17.26
C ILE A 373 -20.48 -13.42 -18.05
N ILE A 374 -20.21 -13.55 -19.35
CA ILE A 374 -19.55 -12.47 -20.13
C ILE A 374 -20.30 -11.12 -20.02
N PRO A 375 -21.64 -11.05 -20.13
CA PRO A 375 -22.36 -9.79 -19.93
C PRO A 375 -22.10 -9.13 -18.57
N LEU A 376 -22.05 -9.93 -17.49
CA LEU A 376 -21.71 -9.44 -16.15
C LEU A 376 -20.28 -8.92 -16.07
N LEU A 377 -19.35 -9.58 -16.76
CA LEU A 377 -17.96 -9.14 -16.80
C LEU A 377 -17.85 -7.77 -17.48
N CYS A 378 -18.59 -7.55 -18.58
CA CYS A 378 -18.65 -6.28 -19.28
C CYS A 378 -19.13 -5.13 -18.37
N GLU A 379 -20.16 -5.36 -17.54
CA GLU A 379 -20.61 -4.37 -16.55
C GLU A 379 -19.52 -4.07 -15.51
N MET A 380 -18.78 -5.08 -15.06
CA MET A 380 -17.71 -4.95 -14.06
C MET A 380 -16.42 -4.30 -14.59
N LEU A 381 -16.24 -4.18 -15.92
CA LEU A 381 -15.09 -3.46 -16.52
C LEU A 381 -15.10 -1.95 -16.21
N PHE A 382 -16.18 -1.42 -15.65
CA PHE A 382 -16.35 -0.02 -15.26
C PHE A 382 -16.05 0.25 -13.78
N GLU A 383 -15.78 -0.80 -12.98
CA GLU A 383 -15.63 -0.72 -11.53
C GLU A 383 -14.22 -1.10 -11.03
N ILE A 384 -14.03 -1.10 -9.70
CA ILE A 384 -12.81 -1.51 -8.97
C ILE A 384 -12.39 -2.96 -9.32
N TYR A 385 -13.28 -3.76 -9.92
CA TYR A 385 -13.06 -5.16 -10.26
C TYR A 385 -12.48 -5.41 -11.67
N ILE A 386 -12.06 -4.38 -12.41
CA ILE A 386 -11.53 -4.52 -13.77
C ILE A 386 -10.46 -5.60 -13.93
N LYS A 387 -9.51 -5.69 -12.99
CA LYS A 387 -8.46 -6.73 -13.01
C LYS A 387 -9.04 -8.14 -12.93
N LEU A 388 -10.05 -8.34 -12.08
CA LEU A 388 -10.73 -9.63 -11.95
C LEU A 388 -11.48 -9.97 -13.24
N SER A 389 -12.21 -8.99 -13.80
CA SER A 389 -12.95 -9.16 -15.05
C SER A 389 -12.05 -9.49 -16.23
N CYS A 390 -10.91 -8.81 -16.37
CA CYS A 390 -9.92 -9.13 -17.39
C CYS A 390 -9.39 -10.55 -17.25
N ASN A 391 -9.01 -10.97 -16.03
CA ASN A 391 -8.51 -12.32 -15.78
C ASN A 391 -9.56 -13.39 -16.08
N THR A 392 -10.83 -13.17 -15.71
CA THR A 392 -11.94 -14.08 -16.06
C THR A 392 -12.17 -14.12 -17.57
N LEU A 393 -12.12 -12.98 -18.27
CA LEU A 393 -12.30 -12.91 -19.73
C LEU A 393 -11.19 -13.68 -20.45
N GLN A 394 -9.93 -13.52 -20.02
CA GLN A 394 -8.80 -14.28 -20.56
C GLN A 394 -8.95 -15.79 -20.36
N LEU A 395 -9.48 -16.22 -19.22
CA LEU A 395 -9.72 -17.64 -18.95
C LEU A 395 -10.84 -18.18 -19.85
N LEU A 396 -11.93 -17.42 -20.00
CA LEU A 396 -13.05 -17.81 -20.86
C LEU A 396 -12.67 -17.82 -22.34
N SER A 397 -11.92 -16.83 -22.83
CA SER A 397 -11.44 -16.82 -24.22
C SER A 397 -10.56 -18.03 -24.49
N LYS A 398 -9.54 -18.28 -23.67
CA LYS A 398 -8.62 -19.43 -23.83
C LYS A 398 -9.32 -20.79 -23.85
N SER A 399 -10.43 -20.93 -23.12
CA SER A 399 -11.15 -22.20 -23.00
C SER A 399 -12.22 -22.43 -24.08
N PHE A 400 -12.84 -21.36 -24.60
CA PHE A 400 -14.01 -21.49 -25.47
C PHE A 400 -13.83 -20.91 -26.89
N THR A 401 -12.78 -20.15 -27.17
CA THR A 401 -12.56 -19.53 -28.50
C THR A 401 -12.58 -20.56 -29.64
N ASP A 402 -11.82 -21.66 -29.53
CA ASP A 402 -11.78 -22.70 -30.55
C ASP A 402 -13.15 -23.36 -30.79
N ILE A 403 -13.90 -23.56 -29.71
CA ILE A 403 -15.25 -24.15 -29.77
C ILE A 403 -16.23 -23.19 -30.46
N ILE A 404 -16.15 -21.89 -30.15
CA ILE A 404 -17.00 -20.86 -30.74
C ILE A 404 -16.72 -20.73 -32.24
N ILE A 405 -15.46 -20.57 -32.62
CA ILE A 405 -15.04 -20.39 -34.02
C ILE A 405 -15.38 -21.64 -34.84
N SER A 406 -15.06 -22.84 -34.35
CA SER A 406 -15.36 -24.09 -35.06
C SER A 406 -16.87 -24.29 -35.27
N THR A 407 -17.70 -23.98 -34.24
CA THR A 407 -19.16 -24.11 -34.34
C THR A 407 -19.74 -23.13 -35.37
N ILE A 408 -19.25 -21.89 -35.40
CA ILE A 408 -19.70 -20.86 -36.36
C ILE A 408 -19.29 -21.23 -37.79
N ASN A 409 -18.05 -21.68 -38.00
CA ASN A 409 -17.56 -22.06 -39.34
C ASN A 409 -18.30 -23.29 -39.90
N ILE A 410 -18.65 -24.26 -39.05
CA ILE A 410 -19.44 -25.44 -39.46
C ILE A 410 -20.84 -25.01 -39.90
N ALA A 411 -21.47 -24.07 -39.19
CA ALA A 411 -22.80 -23.59 -39.51
C ALA A 411 -22.86 -22.80 -40.83
N GLN A 412 -21.80 -22.06 -41.19
CA GLN A 412 -21.72 -21.35 -42.47
C GLN A 412 -21.70 -22.30 -43.69
N GLY A 413 -21.29 -23.57 -43.50
CA GLY A 413 -21.18 -24.57 -44.56
C GLY A 413 -22.37 -25.53 -44.70
N ARG A 414 -23.39 -25.47 -43.82
CA ARG A 414 -24.48 -26.46 -43.77
C ARG A 414 -25.83 -25.87 -43.33
N GLN A 415 -26.87 -26.07 -44.13
CA GLN A 415 -28.27 -26.07 -43.65
C GLN A 415 -28.58 -27.47 -43.11
N THR A 416 -28.43 -27.69 -41.81
CA THR A 416 -28.81 -28.97 -41.17
C THR A 416 -29.77 -28.75 -40.02
N LEU A 417 -30.92 -29.43 -40.06
CA LEU A 417 -31.96 -29.54 -39.03
C LEU A 417 -31.48 -30.36 -37.81
N ASP A 418 -30.41 -29.92 -37.14
CA ASP A 418 -29.95 -30.51 -35.89
C ASP A 418 -30.13 -29.50 -34.75
N PHE A 419 -31.18 -29.70 -33.96
CA PHE A 419 -31.55 -28.85 -32.84
C PHE A 419 -30.40 -28.65 -31.83
N ASN A 420 -29.52 -29.64 -31.64
CA ASN A 420 -28.39 -29.51 -30.71
C ASN A 420 -27.28 -28.62 -31.30
N LEU A 421 -27.08 -28.67 -32.62
CA LEU A 421 -26.15 -27.77 -33.30
C LEU A 421 -26.71 -26.35 -33.34
N GLU A 422 -28.01 -26.18 -33.55
CA GLU A 422 -28.68 -24.87 -33.50
C GLU A 422 -28.59 -24.23 -32.11
N ASP A 423 -28.86 -24.96 -31.02
CA ASP A 423 -28.73 -24.43 -29.65
C ASP A 423 -27.28 -24.06 -29.32
N ARG A 424 -26.31 -24.90 -29.73
CA ARG A 424 -24.87 -24.59 -29.57
C ARG A 424 -24.44 -23.40 -30.41
N LEU A 425 -24.98 -23.25 -31.62
CA LEU A 425 -24.71 -22.11 -32.49
C LEU A 425 -25.24 -20.82 -31.88
N MET A 426 -26.49 -20.82 -31.39
CA MET A 426 -27.09 -19.68 -30.71
C MET A 426 -26.26 -19.23 -29.50
N LYS A 427 -25.82 -20.19 -28.67
CA LYS A 427 -24.94 -19.91 -27.51
C LYS A 427 -23.58 -19.37 -27.93
N SER A 428 -22.98 -19.94 -28.99
CA SER A 428 -21.67 -19.51 -29.50
C SER A 428 -21.73 -18.12 -30.13
N GLN A 429 -22.78 -17.81 -30.90
CA GLN A 429 -23.02 -16.49 -31.47
C GLN A 429 -23.21 -15.43 -30.38
N LYS A 430 -23.99 -15.75 -29.33
CA LYS A 430 -24.13 -14.87 -28.18
C LYS A 430 -22.80 -14.62 -27.48
N CYS A 431 -21.99 -15.67 -27.24
CA CYS A 431 -20.67 -15.50 -26.63
C CYS A 431 -19.76 -14.62 -27.51
N LYS A 432 -19.75 -14.84 -28.83
CA LYS A 432 -18.97 -14.03 -29.77
C LYS A 432 -19.35 -12.54 -29.69
N GLN A 433 -20.64 -12.24 -29.78
CA GLN A 433 -21.14 -10.86 -29.68
C GLN A 433 -20.72 -10.20 -28.35
N GLU A 434 -20.80 -10.92 -27.24
CA GLU A 434 -20.40 -10.37 -25.93
C GLU A 434 -18.89 -10.21 -25.77
N PHE A 435 -18.08 -11.09 -26.40
CA PHE A 435 -16.62 -10.89 -26.48
C PHE A 435 -16.25 -9.69 -27.34
N GLU A 436 -16.95 -9.45 -28.45
CA GLU A 436 -16.79 -8.25 -29.28
C GLU A 436 -17.13 -6.98 -28.48
N ASN A 437 -18.24 -7.00 -27.73
CA ASN A 437 -18.60 -5.91 -26.82
C ASN A 437 -17.50 -5.65 -25.78
N ALA A 438 -16.98 -6.71 -25.15
CA ALA A 438 -15.89 -6.60 -24.18
C ALA A 438 -14.61 -6.02 -24.81
N TYR A 439 -14.28 -6.42 -26.04
CA TYR A 439 -13.15 -5.89 -26.79
C TYR A 439 -13.30 -4.39 -27.03
N ILE A 440 -14.45 -3.94 -27.56
CA ILE A 440 -14.73 -2.52 -27.80
C ILE A 440 -14.60 -1.72 -26.50
N ILE A 441 -15.23 -2.18 -25.41
CA ILE A 441 -15.16 -1.53 -24.10
C ILE A 441 -13.71 -1.39 -23.62
N LEU A 442 -12.88 -2.41 -23.79
CA LEU A 442 -11.48 -2.39 -23.36
C LEU A 442 -10.61 -1.48 -24.23
N THR A 443 -10.88 -1.37 -25.54
CA THR A 443 -10.15 -0.45 -26.43
C THR A 443 -10.35 1.01 -26.07
N GLU A 444 -11.52 1.36 -25.53
CA GLU A 444 -11.82 2.72 -25.07
C GLU A 444 -11.17 3.05 -23.71
N GLN A 445 -10.61 2.07 -23.00
CA GLN A 445 -9.97 2.30 -21.70
C GLN A 445 -8.50 2.69 -21.82
N SER A 446 -8.17 3.87 -21.29
CA SER A 446 -6.78 4.32 -21.12
C SER A 446 -6.28 4.02 -19.70
N ALA A 447 -5.43 3.00 -19.55
CA ALA A 447 -4.76 2.68 -18.28
C ALA A 447 -3.27 2.41 -18.51
N GLY A 448 -2.42 2.99 -17.65
CA GLY A 448 -0.96 2.75 -17.62
C GLY A 448 -0.56 1.76 -16.51
N GLY A 449 0.70 1.32 -16.54
CA GLY A 449 1.26 0.41 -15.52
C GLY A 449 0.78 -1.04 -15.67
N GLU A 450 0.73 -1.79 -14.56
CA GLU A 450 0.34 -3.21 -14.55
C GLU A 450 -1.07 -3.46 -15.11
N LEU A 451 -2.04 -2.59 -14.79
CA LEU A 451 -3.40 -2.70 -15.34
C LEU A 451 -3.42 -2.48 -16.85
N GLY A 452 -2.59 -1.57 -17.37
CA GLY A 452 -2.43 -1.36 -18.81
C GLY A 452 -1.88 -2.60 -19.51
N ASN A 453 -0.94 -3.31 -18.89
CA ASN A 453 -0.42 -4.58 -19.43
C ASN A 453 -1.50 -5.67 -19.43
N ILE A 454 -2.25 -5.83 -18.34
CA ILE A 454 -3.35 -6.81 -18.26
C ILE A 454 -4.43 -6.53 -19.30
N ILE A 455 -4.78 -5.26 -19.51
CA ILE A 455 -5.76 -4.87 -20.53
C ILE A 455 -5.23 -5.21 -21.93
N LYS A 456 -3.96 -4.90 -22.24
CA LYS A 456 -3.33 -5.26 -23.52
C LYS A 456 -3.32 -6.78 -23.74
N ASP A 457 -2.93 -7.55 -22.73
CA ASP A 457 -2.93 -9.01 -22.81
C ASP A 457 -4.34 -9.56 -23.06
N THR A 458 -5.35 -8.97 -22.40
CA THR A 458 -6.75 -9.34 -22.62
C THR A 458 -7.23 -8.97 -24.02
N LEU A 459 -6.86 -7.79 -24.53
CA LEU A 459 -7.19 -7.36 -25.89
C LEU A 459 -6.60 -8.30 -26.93
N ASN A 460 -5.34 -8.72 -26.78
CA ASN A 460 -4.69 -9.67 -27.69
C ASN A 460 -5.43 -11.02 -27.74
N GLU A 461 -5.89 -11.53 -26.60
CA GLU A 461 -6.65 -12.78 -26.52
C GLU A 461 -8.05 -12.66 -27.13
N LEU A 462 -8.71 -11.50 -26.95
CA LEU A 462 -10.03 -11.22 -27.51
C LEU A 462 -9.99 -10.89 -29.00
N GLN A 463 -8.88 -10.36 -29.50
CA GLN A 463 -8.69 -10.04 -30.93
C GLN A 463 -8.89 -11.27 -31.82
N ILE A 464 -8.48 -12.45 -31.36
CA ILE A 464 -8.67 -13.72 -32.08
C ILE A 464 -10.16 -14.01 -32.33
N VAL A 465 -11.02 -13.73 -31.34
CA VAL A 465 -12.48 -13.93 -31.45
C VAL A 465 -13.13 -12.83 -32.30
N TYR A 466 -12.57 -11.62 -32.25
CA TYR A 466 -13.06 -10.46 -33.01
C TYR A 466 -12.75 -10.54 -34.51
N GLU A 467 -11.63 -11.17 -34.90
CA GLU A 467 -11.22 -11.32 -36.31
C GLU A 467 -11.79 -12.58 -36.99
N ALA A 468 -12.14 -13.60 -36.21
CA ALA A 468 -12.89 -14.77 -36.68
C ALA A 468 -14.38 -14.43 -36.86
#